data_AF-A0A502EGX8-F1
#
_entry.id   AF-A0A502EGX8-F1
#
_cell.length_a   1.000
_cell.length_b   1.000
_cell.length_c   1.000
_cell.angle_alpha   90.00
_cell.angle_beta   90.00
_cell.angle_gamma   90.00
#
_symmetry.space_group_name_H-M   'P 1'
#
loop_
_entity.id
_entity.type
_entity.pdbx_description
1 polymer ?
#
loop_
_entity_poly.entity_id
_entity_poly.type
_entity_poly.pdbx_seq_one_letter_code
_entity_poly.pdbx_strand_id
1 'polypeptide(L)' 'MNHRARPAACLKQAVSWHAVREVARWLERADPPRSGGATPTVAVVRAIAWHLRVGGGWRALPSGMPPWRTVYG' A
#
# COMPACT_ATOMS: atom_id res chain seq x y z
N MET A 1 -13.16 -19.16 25.12
CA MET A 1 -11.84 -18.53 24.87
C MET A 1 -11.84 -17.94 23.47
N ASN A 2 -11.46 -16.66 23.31
CA ASN A 2 -11.09 -15.92 22.07
C ASN A 2 -11.82 -14.59 21.90
N HIS A 3 -11.35 -13.56 22.61
CA HIS A 3 -11.83 -12.18 22.37
C HIS A 3 -10.73 -11.10 22.32
N ARG A 4 -9.47 -11.38 22.68
CA ARG A 4 -8.37 -10.38 22.64
C ARG A 4 -7.60 -10.31 21.31
N ALA A 5 -7.48 -11.41 20.58
CA ALA A 5 -6.68 -11.46 19.35
C ALA A 5 -7.34 -10.69 18.17
N ARG A 6 -8.67 -10.71 18.08
CA ARG A 6 -9.43 -10.02 17.02
C ARG A 6 -9.36 -8.49 17.13
N PRO A 7 -9.55 -7.87 18.30
CA PRO A 7 -9.38 -6.41 18.46
C PRO A 7 -7.98 -5.93 18.08
N ALA A 8 -6.94 -6.65 18.50
CA ALA A 8 -5.56 -6.30 18.17
C ALA A 8 -5.26 -6.43 16.67
N ALA A 9 -5.78 -7.47 16.00
CA ALA A 9 -5.63 -7.64 14.56
C ALA A 9 -6.37 -6.53 13.78
N CYS A 10 -7.58 -6.17 14.21
CA CYS A 10 -8.35 -5.07 13.63
C CYS A 10 -7.60 -3.73 13.78
N LEU A 11 -7.06 -3.45 14.98
CA LEU A 11 -6.28 -2.24 15.25
C LEU A 11 -5.01 -2.17 14.38
N LYS A 12 -4.25 -3.26 14.28
CA LYS A 12 -3.05 -3.33 13.44
C LYS A 12 -3.38 -3.07 11.96
N GLN A 13 -4.51 -3.58 11.50
CA GLN A 13 -4.99 -3.36 10.13
C GLN A 13 -5.43 -1.91 9.92
N ALA A 14 -6.16 -1.32 10.87
CA ALA A 14 -6.58 0.07 10.82
C ALA A 14 -5.39 1.04 10.80
N VAL A 15 -4.40 0.84 11.68
CA VAL A 15 -3.16 1.63 11.71
C VAL A 15 -2.38 1.47 10.41
N SER A 16 -2.22 0.23 9.92
CA SER A 16 -1.57 -0.01 8.62
C SER A 16 -2.26 0.72 7.48
N TRP A 17 -3.59 0.69 7.45
CA TRP A 17 -4.37 1.37 6.42
C TRP A 17 -4.26 2.90 6.53
N HIS A 18 -4.25 3.43 7.74
CA HIS A 18 -4.05 4.85 7.98
C HIS A 18 -2.69 5.32 7.47
N ALA A 19 -1.62 4.62 7.84
CA ALA A 19 -0.25 4.93 7.41
C ALA A 19 -0.10 4.88 5.89
N VAL A 20 -0.66 3.85 5.23
CA VAL A 20 -0.68 3.76 3.76
C VAL A 20 -1.34 4.97 3.13
N ARG A 21 -2.50 5.39 3.63
CA ARG A 21 -3.22 6.55 3.10
C ARG A 21 -2.48 7.86 3.37
N GLU A 22 -1.82 7.97 4.51
CA GLU A 22 -1.05 9.16 4.87
C GLU A 22 0.16 9.34 3.97
N VAL A 23 0.94 8.27 3.76
CA VAL A 23 2.08 8.28 2.83
C VAL A 23 1.61 8.55 1.40
N ALA A 24 0.50 7.96 0.96
CA ALA A 24 -0.05 8.22 -0.36
C ALA A 24 -0.43 9.70 -0.55
N ARG A 25 -1.12 10.31 0.43
CA ARG A 25 -1.44 11.74 0.40
C ARG A 25 -0.18 12.62 0.43
N TRP A 26 0.84 12.22 1.18
CA TRP A 26 2.11 12.94 1.21
C TRP A 26 2.80 12.89 -0.17
N LEU A 27 2.85 11.71 -0.80
CA LEU A 27 3.39 11.54 -2.15
C LEU A 27 2.60 12.34 -3.19
N GLU A 28 1.28 12.31 -3.17
CA GLU A 28 0.43 13.08 -4.10
C GLU A 28 0.65 14.60 -3.98
N ARG A 29 0.99 15.09 -2.78
CA ARG A 29 1.35 16.52 -2.60
C ARG A 29 2.75 16.83 -3.12
N ALA A 30 3.68 15.89 -3.00
CA ALA A 30 5.06 16.06 -3.43
C ALA A 30 5.22 15.91 -4.96
N ASP A 31 4.51 14.96 -5.55
CA ASP A 31 4.49 14.67 -6.99
C ASP A 31 3.05 14.31 -7.42
N PRO A 32 2.24 15.32 -7.80
CA PRO A 32 0.87 15.09 -8.22
C PRO A 32 0.79 14.22 -9.49
N PRO A 33 -0.20 13.32 -9.59
CA PRO A 33 -0.38 12.51 -10.78
C PRO A 33 -0.58 13.39 -12.01
N ARG A 34 0.29 13.21 -13.02
CA ARG A 34 0.34 14.05 -14.22
C ARG A 34 -0.79 13.80 -15.23
N SER A 35 -1.61 12.77 -15.00
CA SER A 35 -2.77 12.44 -15.85
C SER A 35 -3.83 11.67 -15.07
N GLY A 36 -5.10 11.77 -15.51
CA GLY A 36 -6.21 11.00 -14.93
C GLY A 36 -6.12 9.48 -15.14
N GLY A 37 -5.20 9.03 -16.01
CA GLY A 37 -4.87 7.61 -16.20
C GLY A 37 -3.69 7.12 -15.34
N ALA A 38 -3.10 8.01 -14.52
CA ALA A 38 -2.04 7.63 -13.60
C ALA A 38 -2.58 6.63 -12.58
N THR A 39 -1.73 5.68 -12.20
CA THR A 39 -2.13 4.69 -11.19
C THR A 39 -2.32 5.35 -9.84
N PRO A 40 -3.38 4.98 -9.09
CA PRO A 40 -3.61 5.58 -7.79
C PRO A 40 -2.40 5.40 -6.87
N THR A 41 -1.90 6.50 -6.29
CA THR A 41 -0.73 6.50 -5.40
C THR A 41 -0.91 5.57 -4.21
N VAL A 42 -2.14 5.44 -3.70
CA VAL A 42 -2.48 4.46 -2.65
C VAL A 42 -2.19 3.01 -3.07
N ALA A 43 -2.40 2.65 -4.34
CA ALA A 43 -2.12 1.31 -4.85
C ALA A 43 -0.61 1.04 -4.91
N VAL A 44 0.17 2.05 -5.32
CA VAL A 44 1.64 2.01 -5.33
C VAL A 44 2.19 1.84 -3.92
N VAL A 45 1.75 2.66 -2.96
CA VAL A 45 2.19 2.58 -1.56
C VAL A 45 1.84 1.24 -0.93
N ARG A 46 0.68 0.66 -1.24
CA ARG A 46 0.31 -0.70 -0.79
C ARG A 46 1.26 -1.78 -1.32
N ALA A 47 1.67 -1.67 -2.58
CA ALA A 47 2.62 -2.60 -3.18
C ALA A 47 4.01 -2.55 -2.52
N ILE A 48 4.49 -1.35 -2.20
CA ILE A 48 5.73 -1.13 -1.46
C ILE A 48 5.60 -1.64 -0.01
N ALA A 49 4.50 -1.31 0.68
CA ALA A 49 4.29 -1.76 2.06
C ALA A 49 4.20 -3.29 2.18
N TRP A 50 3.63 -3.97 1.18
CA TRP A 50 3.61 -5.43 1.12
C TRP A 50 5.03 -6.00 1.00
N HIS A 51 5.87 -5.40 0.15
CA HIS A 51 7.27 -5.80 0.00
C HIS A 51 8.05 -5.70 1.29
N LEU A 52 7.97 -4.55 1.96
CA LEU A 52 8.64 -4.30 3.23
C LEU A 52 8.18 -5.27 4.33
N ARG A 53 6.91 -5.71 4.28
CA ARG A 53 6.34 -6.63 5.27
C ARG A 53 6.73 -8.09 5.03
N VAL A 54 6.69 -8.54 3.78
CA VAL A 54 6.84 -9.96 3.42
C VAL A 54 8.29 -10.30 3.10
N GLY A 55 9.12 -9.32 2.71
CA GLY A 55 10.47 -9.55 2.21
C GLY A 55 10.50 -10.33 0.88
N GLY A 56 9.34 -10.44 0.22
CA GLY A 56 9.20 -11.15 -1.05
C GLY A 56 9.88 -10.39 -2.18
N GLY A 57 10.29 -11.12 -3.22
CA GLY A 57 10.82 -10.50 -4.42
C GLY A 57 9.74 -9.72 -5.19
N TRP A 58 10.16 -8.66 -5.88
CA TRP A 58 9.32 -7.75 -6.70
C TRP A 58 8.45 -8.40 -7.78
N ARG A 59 8.72 -9.66 -8.10
CA ARG A 59 7.91 -10.50 -9.01
C ARG A 59 6.79 -11.28 -8.32
N ALA A 60 6.76 -11.35 -6.99
CA ALA A 60 5.78 -12.10 -6.21
C ALA A 60 4.57 -11.25 -5.78
N LEU A 61 4.39 -10.07 -6.40
CA LEU A 61 3.29 -9.16 -6.10
C LEU A 61 1.93 -9.85 -6.32
N PRO A 62 0.98 -9.73 -5.38
CA PRO A 62 -0.37 -10.24 -5.56
C PRO A 62 -1.05 -9.64 -6.79
N SER A 63 -1.86 -10.43 -7.49
CA SER A 63 -2.52 -10.04 -8.75
C SER A 63 -3.43 -8.81 -8.68
N GLY A 64 -3.83 -8.39 -7.48
CA GLY A 64 -4.63 -7.17 -7.24
C GLY A 64 -3.82 -5.89 -7.04
N MET A 65 -2.50 -5.94 -7.21
CA MET A 65 -1.61 -4.78 -7.06
C MET A 65 -1.11 -4.30 -8.43
N PRO A 66 -0.80 -2.99 -8.58
CA PRO A 66 -0.40 -2.44 -9.86
C PRO A 66 0.87 -3.13 -10.40
N PRO A 67 0.96 -3.33 -11.72
CA PRO A 67 2.11 -3.99 -12.32
C PRO A 67 3.38 -3.15 -12.14
N TRP A 68 4.54 -3.82 -12.07
CA TRP A 68 5.82 -3.18 -11.76
C TRP A 68 6.14 -1.95 -12.62
N ARG A 69 5.83 -2.01 -13.93
CA ARG A 69 6.12 -0.94 -14.90
C ARG A 69 5.43 0.39 -14.54
N THR A 70 4.43 0.35 -13.67
CA THR A 70 3.63 1.47 -13.24
C THR A 70 4.18 2.15 -11.97
N VAL A 71 5.06 1.49 -11.22
CA VAL A 71 5.61 2.03 -9.95
C VAL A 71 6.83 2.91 -10.19
N TYR A 72 7.54 2.72 -11.31
CA TYR A 72 8.76 3.46 -11.67
C TYR A 72 8.64 4.31 -12.95
N GLY A 73 7.53 4.15 -13.69
CA GLY A 73 7.30 4.82 -14.97
C GLY A 73 6.76 6.24 -14.82
#